data_AF-A0A957KMA2-F1
#
_entry.id   AF-A0A957KMA2-F1
#
_cell.length_a   1.000
_cell.length_b   1.000
_cell.length_c   1.000
_cell.angle_alpha   90.00
_cell.angle_beta   90.00
_cell.angle_gamma   90.00
#
_symmetry.space_group_name_H-M   'P 1'
#
loop_
_entity.id
_entity.type
_entity.pdbx_description
1 polymer ?
#
loop_
_entity_poly.entity_id
_entity_poly.type
_entity_poly.pdbx_seq_one_letter_code
_entity_poly.pdbx_strand_id
1 'polypeptide(L)'
;VMAVMMLSFASITLFFMLTTSGYQFFKLLNVFFFMAAGIISMLFLIQGMRAISTSEGNQGRTGRKLVLFFWVGLYAFVGSQLAWTIRPFIGAPSIPFELFRQLGGNFYTNILVSLGEVLGFFIVQ
;
A
#
# COMPACT_ATOMS: atom_id res chain seq x y z
N VAL A 1 -2.56 13.43 -6.94
CA VAL A 1 -3.13 13.16 -5.60
C VAL A 1 -2.30 12.15 -4.83
N MET A 2 -2.16 10.91 -5.31
CA MET A 2 -1.38 9.87 -4.60
C MET A 2 0.02 10.30 -4.15
N ALA A 3 0.84 10.86 -5.06
CA ALA A 3 2.21 11.29 -4.71
C ALA A 3 2.25 12.39 -3.63
N VAL A 4 1.30 13.33 -3.65
CA VAL A 4 1.20 14.41 -2.65
C VAL A 4 0.82 13.82 -1.29
N MET A 5 -0.13 12.89 -1.24
CA MET A 5 -0.50 12.22 0.01
C MET A 5 0.64 11.40 0.59
N MET A 6 1.38 10.68 -0.25
CA MET A 6 2.55 9.90 0.17
C MET A 6 3.64 10.80 0.74
N LEU A 7 3.88 11.95 0.11
CA LEU A 7 4.83 12.94 0.60
C LEU A 7 4.41 13.48 1.98
N SER A 8 3.11 13.75 2.18
CA SER A 8 2.58 14.16 3.49
C SER A 8 2.72 13.06 4.55
N PHE A 9 2.53 11.79 4.19
CA PHE A 9 2.71 10.68 5.13
C PHE A 9 4.18 10.38 5.42
N ALA A 10 5.11 10.75 4.53
CA ALA A 10 6.54 10.57 4.76
C ALA A 10 7.03 11.31 6.02
N SER A 11 6.52 12.51 6.30
CA SER A 11 6.89 13.24 7.53
C SER A 11 6.41 12.53 8.80
N ILE A 12 5.23 11.91 8.76
CA ILE A 12 4.69 11.11 9.86
C ILE A 12 5.53 9.85 10.06
N THR A 13 5.87 9.13 8.98
CA THR A 13 6.75 7.96 9.04
C THR A 13 8.13 8.33 9.61
N LEU A 14 8.67 9.48 9.24
CA LEU A 14 9.95 9.99 9.76
C LEU A 14 9.87 10.24 11.28
N PHE A 15 8.82 10.89 11.76
CA PHE A 15 8.60 11.10 13.19
C PHE A 15 8.60 9.79 13.98
N PHE A 16 7.88 8.77 13.48
CA PHE A 16 7.88 7.46 14.12
C PHE A 16 9.26 6.80 14.04
N MET A 17 9.97 6.95 12.92
CA MET A 17 11.32 6.38 12.73
C MET A 17 12.32 6.89 13.77
N LEU A 18 12.18 8.16 14.19
CA LEU A 18 13.05 8.75 15.21
C LEU A 18 12.65 8.39 16.64
N THR A 19 11.41 7.93 16.86
CA THR A 19 10.84 7.74 18.21
C THR A 19 10.65 6.27 18.60
N THR A 20 10.60 5.36 17.64
CA THR A 20 10.31 3.92 17.85
C THR A 20 11.30 3.05 17.07
N SER A 21 11.65 1.86 17.59
CA SER A 21 12.64 0.93 16.98
C SER A 21 12.04 -0.36 16.39
N GLY A 22 10.72 -0.50 16.33
CA GLY A 22 10.04 -1.71 15.87
C GLY A 22 9.91 -1.81 14.34
N TYR A 23 10.73 -2.64 13.69
CA TYR A 23 10.68 -2.86 12.23
C TYR A 23 9.29 -3.28 11.71
N GLN A 24 8.61 -4.17 12.45
CA GLN A 24 7.29 -4.68 12.06
C GLN A 24 6.21 -3.61 12.11
N PHE A 25 6.26 -2.75 13.12
CA PHE A 25 5.40 -1.59 13.23
C PHE A 25 5.59 -0.63 12.05
N PHE A 26 6.83 -0.30 11.69
CA PHE A 26 7.10 0.54 10.51
C PHE A 26 6.59 -0.05 9.21
N LYS A 27 6.77 -1.36 9.02
CA LYS A 27 6.25 -2.06 7.85
C LYS A 27 4.74 -1.90 7.74
N LEU A 28 4.00 -2.16 8.82
CA LEU A 28 2.55 -2.04 8.83
C LEU A 28 2.06 -0.61 8.68
N LEU A 29 2.73 0.36 9.32
CA LEU A 29 2.40 1.78 9.20
C LEU A 29 2.49 2.25 7.74
N ASN A 30 3.56 1.89 7.04
CA ASN A 30 3.71 2.23 5.63
C ASN A 30 2.64 1.55 4.77
N VAL A 31 2.40 0.25 4.97
CA VAL A 31 1.33 -0.48 4.25
C VAL A 31 -0.02 0.20 4.44
N PHE A 32 -0.33 0.64 5.67
CA PHE A 32 -1.54 1.40 5.98
C PHE A 32 -1.61 2.73 5.21
N PHE A 33 -0.53 3.52 5.19
CA PHE A 33 -0.48 4.78 4.45
C PHE A 33 -0.61 4.59 2.94
N PHE A 34 0.04 3.58 2.35
CA PHE A 34 -0.13 3.22 0.95
C PHE A 34 -1.58 2.84 0.64
N MET A 35 -2.21 2.03 1.50
CA MET A 35 -3.60 1.62 1.34
C MET A 35 -4.56 2.82 1.43
N ALA A 36 -4.42 3.67 2.45
CA ALA A 36 -5.26 4.85 2.64
C ALA A 36 -5.13 5.83 1.47
N ALA A 37 -3.90 6.14 1.04
CA ALA A 37 -3.65 7.01 -0.11
C ALA A 37 -4.22 6.41 -1.41
N GLY A 38 -4.09 5.09 -1.60
CA GLY A 38 -4.64 4.38 -2.75
C GLY A 38 -6.16 4.45 -2.80
N ILE A 39 -6.85 4.21 -1.68
CA ILE A 39 -8.32 4.30 -1.58
C ILE A 39 -8.79 5.73 -1.90
N ILE A 40 -8.17 6.74 -1.27
CA ILE A 40 -8.56 8.13 -1.48
C ILE A 40 -8.32 8.56 -2.94
N SER A 41 -7.20 8.17 -3.52
CA SER A 41 -6.90 8.44 -4.93
C SER A 41 -7.86 7.72 -5.88
N MET A 42 -8.30 6.50 -5.55
CA MET A 42 -9.31 5.76 -6.32
C MET A 42 -10.69 6.44 -6.25
N LEU A 43 -11.09 6.92 -5.07
CA LEU A 43 -12.32 7.69 -4.91
C LEU A 43 -12.29 8.98 -5.73
N PHE A 44 -11.14 9.66 -5.79
CA PHE A 44 -10.95 10.84 -6.63
C PHE A 44 -11.10 10.51 -8.13
N LEU A 45 -10.55 9.38 -8.58
CA LEU A 45 -10.67 8.92 -9.97
C LEU A 45 -12.13 8.61 -10.33
N ILE A 46 -12.86 7.92 -9.45
CA ILE A 46 -14.29 7.63 -9.64
C ILE A 46 -15.11 8.92 -9.72
N GLN A 47 -14.78 9.92 -8.91
CA GLN A 47 -15.43 11.24 -8.96
C GLN A 47 -15.11 11.98 -10.26
N GLY A 48 -13.84 12.00 -10.69
CA GLY A 48 -13.42 12.61 -11.95
C GLY A 48 -14.13 12.00 -13.16
N MET A 49 -14.28 10.67 -13.20
CA MET A 49 -15.08 10.02 -14.23
C MET A 49 -16.53 10.49 -14.22
N ARG A 50 -17.16 10.59 -13.04
CA ARG A 50 -18.56 11.04 -12.94
C ARG A 50 -18.74 12.48 -13.44
N ALA A 51 -17.75 13.34 -13.24
CA ALA A 51 -17.78 14.73 -13.70
C ALA A 51 -17.74 14.86 -15.23
N ILE A 52 -16.99 13.98 -15.90
CA ILE A 52 -16.80 14.03 -17.37
C ILE A 52 -17.87 13.20 -18.11
N SER A 53 -18.47 12.20 -17.45
CA SER A 53 -19.49 11.32 -18.05
C SER A 53 -20.88 11.98 -18.17
N THR A 54 -21.00 13.30 -18.04
CA THR A 54 -22.27 14.04 -18.10
C THR A 54 -22.86 14.11 -19.51
N SER A 55 -22.05 13.87 -20.55
CA SER A 55 -22.46 13.96 -21.97
C SER A 55 -22.62 12.61 -22.70
N GLU A 56 -22.26 11.48 -22.09
CA GLU A 56 -22.43 10.16 -22.71
C GLU A 56 -23.68 9.47 -22.17
N GLY A 57 -24.55 9.02 -23.08
CA GLY A 57 -25.82 8.37 -22.77
C GLY A 57 -25.68 7.20 -21.79
N ASN A 58 -26.77 6.85 -21.13
CA ASN A 58 -26.85 5.89 -20.01
C ASN A 58 -26.36 4.44 -20.32
N GLN A 59 -25.86 4.18 -21.53
CA GLN A 59 -25.38 2.88 -21.98
C GLN A 59 -23.93 2.65 -21.53
N GLY A 60 -23.70 1.61 -20.72
CA GLY A 60 -22.34 1.14 -20.37
C GLY A 60 -21.70 1.74 -19.12
N ARG A 61 -22.40 2.61 -18.36
CA ARG A 61 -21.86 3.24 -17.14
C ARG A 61 -21.46 2.24 -16.06
N THR A 62 -22.22 1.16 -15.90
CA THR A 62 -21.93 0.07 -14.95
C THR A 62 -20.75 -0.80 -15.42
N GLY A 63 -20.71 -1.15 -16.70
CA GLY A 63 -19.62 -1.94 -17.28
C GLY A 63 -18.27 -1.25 -17.14
N ARG A 64 -18.19 0.05 -17.44
CA ARG A 64 -16.96 0.84 -17.28
C ARG A 64 -16.48 0.90 -15.84
N LYS A 65 -17.40 1.08 -14.88
CA LYS A 65 -17.05 1.04 -13.45
C LYS A 65 -16.50 -0.32 -13.03
N LEU A 66 -17.12 -1.41 -13.48
CA LEU A 66 -16.68 -2.78 -13.16
C LEU A 66 -15.29 -3.06 -13.73
N VAL A 67 -15.05 -2.73 -15.00
CA VAL A 67 -13.75 -2.88 -15.65
C VAL A 67 -12.68 -2.11 -14.87
N LEU A 68 -12.96 -0.86 -14.51
CA LEU A 68 -12.00 -0.04 -13.76
C LEU A 68 -11.72 -0.59 -12.35
N PHE A 69 -12.76 -1.05 -11.65
CA PHE A 69 -12.60 -1.66 -10.33
C PHE A 69 -11.76 -2.94 -10.42
N PHE A 70 -12.02 -3.78 -11.41
CA PHE A 70 -11.29 -5.02 -11.63
C PHE A 70 -9.83 -4.75 -11.98
N TRP A 71 -9.56 -3.80 -12.88
CA TRP A 71 -8.22 -3.40 -13.26
C TRP A 71 -7.44 -2.82 -12.09
N VAL A 72 -8.06 -1.93 -11.29
CA VAL A 72 -7.42 -1.37 -10.10
C VAL A 72 -7.16 -2.45 -9.07
N GLY A 73 -8.09 -3.38 -8.87
CA GLY A 73 -7.89 -4.54 -7.99
C GLY A 73 -6.71 -5.40 -8.42
N LEU A 74 -6.62 -5.72 -9.71
CA LEU A 74 -5.51 -6.49 -10.30
C LEU A 74 -4.18 -5.77 -10.12
N TYR A 75 -4.10 -4.48 -10.46
CA TYR A 75 -2.88 -3.69 -10.27
C TYR A 75 -2.50 -3.51 -8.81
N ALA A 76 -3.46 -3.39 -7.90
CA ALA A 76 -3.18 -3.35 -6.46
C ALA A 76 -2.62 -4.69 -5.99
N PHE A 77 -3.17 -5.82 -6.45
CA PHE A 77 -2.69 -7.16 -6.11
C PHE A 77 -1.26 -7.40 -6.62
N VAL A 78 -1.06 -7.24 -7.93
CA VAL A 78 0.25 -7.44 -8.58
C VAL A 78 1.27 -6.43 -8.06
N GLY A 79 0.87 -5.16 -7.97
CA GLY A 79 1.73 -4.07 -7.49
C GLY A 79 2.20 -4.27 -6.06
N SER A 80 1.36 -4.83 -5.18
CA SER A 80 1.76 -5.17 -3.80
C SER A 80 2.86 -6.24 -3.77
N GLN A 81 2.79 -7.26 -4.62
CA GLN A 81 3.85 -8.26 -4.73
C GLN A 81 5.14 -7.69 -5.31
N LEU A 82 5.05 -6.84 -6.34
CA LEU A 82 6.24 -6.19 -6.89
C LEU A 82 6.90 -5.26 -5.88
N ALA A 83 6.11 -4.48 -5.13
CA ALA A 83 6.60 -3.63 -4.05
C ALA A 83 7.26 -4.47 -2.94
N TRP A 84 6.70 -5.64 -2.63
CA TRP A 84 7.28 -6.58 -1.68
C TRP A 84 8.61 -7.17 -2.15
N THR A 85 8.75 -7.45 -3.45
CA THR A 85 10.00 -7.96 -4.03
C THR A 85 11.13 -6.92 -3.98
N ILE A 86 10.79 -5.64 -4.15
CA ILE A 86 11.77 -4.53 -4.14
C ILE A 86 12.13 -4.10 -2.69
N ARG A 87 11.20 -4.29 -1.75
CA ARG A 87 11.31 -4.04 -0.30
C ARG A 87 12.32 -2.94 0.10
N PRO A 88 12.00 -1.64 -0.10
CA PRO A 88 12.92 -0.55 0.20
C PRO A 88 13.35 -0.54 1.67
N PHE A 89 14.63 -0.25 1.93
CA PHE A 89 15.34 -0.36 3.22
C PHE A 89 14.98 0.67 4.29
N ILE A 90 13.73 1.14 4.31
CA ILE A 90 13.29 2.16 5.25
C ILE A 90 13.08 1.51 6.62
N GLY A 91 13.97 1.79 7.59
CA GLY A 91 13.82 1.38 9.00
C GLY A 91 14.55 0.11 9.45
N ALA A 92 15.53 -0.40 8.69
CA ALA A 92 16.42 -1.49 9.14
C ALA A 92 17.91 -1.12 8.90
N PRO A 93 18.52 -0.30 9.77
CA PRO A 93 19.89 0.19 9.59
C PRO A 93 20.98 -0.88 9.65
N SER A 94 20.66 -2.05 10.20
CA SER A 94 21.62 -3.13 10.50
C SER A 94 21.75 -4.21 9.41
N ILE A 95 21.01 -4.11 8.30
CA ILE A 95 21.03 -5.09 7.20
C ILE A 95 21.72 -4.46 5.97
N PRO A 96 22.61 -5.19 5.26
CA PRO A 96 23.21 -4.69 4.02
C PRO A 96 22.12 -4.34 2.98
N PHE A 97 22.38 -3.28 2.22
CA PHE A 97 21.50 -2.85 1.12
C PHE A 97 21.54 -3.89 -0.02
N GLU A 98 20.40 -4.51 -0.29
CA GLU A 98 20.17 -5.46 -1.38
C GLU A 98 18.98 -5.00 -2.23
N LEU A 99 19.20 -4.53 -3.46
CA LEU A 99 18.12 -4.03 -4.33
C LEU A 99 17.00 -5.07 -4.57
N PHE A 100 17.34 -6.36 -4.52
CA PHE A 100 16.42 -7.49 -4.57
C PHE A 100 16.82 -8.50 -3.50
N ARG A 101 15.98 -8.69 -2.48
CA ARG A 101 16.20 -9.72 -1.45
C ARG A 101 15.80 -11.09 -2.03
N GLN A 102 16.48 -12.18 -1.63
CA GLN A 102 16.07 -13.54 -2.02
C GLN A 102 14.57 -13.75 -1.77
N LEU A 103 13.89 -14.39 -2.73
CA LEU A 103 12.45 -14.70 -2.74
C LEU A 103 12.08 -15.61 -1.56
N GLY A 104 11.96 -15.04 -0.37
CA GLY A 104 11.55 -15.71 0.86
C GLY A 104 10.18 -15.23 1.32
N GLY A 105 9.13 -15.91 0.89
CA GLY A 105 7.75 -15.71 1.35
C GLY A 105 6.92 -14.66 0.60
N ASN A 106 5.62 -14.65 0.86
CA ASN A 106 4.63 -13.80 0.20
C ASN A 106 4.34 -12.53 1.03
N PHE A 107 4.08 -11.39 0.36
CA PHE A 107 3.62 -10.14 0.98
C PHE A 107 2.46 -10.35 1.97
N TYR A 108 1.43 -11.08 1.56
CA TYR A 108 0.20 -11.28 2.33
C TYR A 108 0.47 -12.04 3.64
N THR A 109 1.24 -13.14 3.57
CA THR A 109 1.63 -13.91 4.77
C THR A 109 2.45 -13.04 5.72
N ASN A 110 3.37 -12.24 5.20
CA ASN A 110 4.21 -11.38 6.03
C ASN A 110 3.43 -10.28 6.75
N ILE A 111 2.42 -9.69 6.12
CA ILE A 111 1.55 -8.71 6.78
C ILE A 111 0.77 -9.37 7.92
N LEU A 112 0.19 -10.55 7.70
CA LEU A 112 -0.55 -11.26 8.73
C LEU A 112 0.33 -11.61 9.93
N VAL A 113 1.54 -12.10 9.69
CA VAL A 113 2.53 -12.36 10.75
C VAL A 113 2.91 -11.07 11.47
N SER A 114 3.21 -10.00 10.74
CA SER A 114 3.60 -8.71 11.34
C SER A 114 2.47 -8.12 12.18
N LEU A 115 1.21 -8.25 11.74
CA LEU A 115 0.02 -7.84 12.49
C LEU A 115 -0.10 -8.67 13.77
N GLY A 116 0.10 -9.98 13.67
CA GLY A 116 0.10 -10.91 14.79
C GLY A 116 1.15 -10.60 15.86
N GLU A 117 2.37 -10.26 15.43
CA GLU A 117 3.46 -9.87 16.32
C GLU A 117 3.17 -8.53 17.03
N VAL A 118 2.67 -7.52 16.29
CA VAL A 118 2.37 -6.20 16.88
C VAL A 118 1.16 -6.24 17.81
N LEU A 119 0.15 -7.05 17.50
CA LEU A 119 -1.04 -7.22 18.34
C LEU A 119 -0.84 -8.22 19.49
N GLY A 120 0.32 -8.87 19.57
CA GLY A 120 0.66 -9.83 20.64
C GLY A 120 -0.01 -11.20 20.51
N PHE A 121 -0.60 -11.52 19.35
CA PHE A 121 -1.26 -12.81 19.09
C PHE A 121 -0.27 -13.94 18.78
N PHE A 122 0.90 -13.63 18.23
CA PHE A 122 1.95 -14.60 17.92
C PHE A 122 3.26 -14.17 18.58
N ILE A 123 3.55 -14.72 19.77
CA ILE A 123 4.89 -14.75 20.33
C ILE A 123 5.56 -15.97 19.72
N VAL A 124 6.36 -15.78 18.66
CA VAL A 124 7.30 -16.80 18.24
C VAL A 124 8.65 -16.40 18.84
N GLN A 125 9.19 -17.26 19.71
CA GLN A 125 10.55 -17.15 20.23
C GLN A 125 11.59 -17.27 19.11
#